data_AF-A0A5C8MQK8-F1
#
_entry.id   AF-A0A5C8MQK8-F1
#
_cell.length_a   1.000
_cell.length_b   1.000
_cell.length_c   1.000
_cell.angle_alpha   90.00
_cell.angle_beta   90.00
_cell.angle_gamma   90.00
#
_symmetry.space_group_name_H-M   'P 1'
#
loop_
_entity.id
_entity.type
_entity.pdbx_description
1 polymer ?
#
loop_
_entity_poly.entity_id
_entity_poly.type
_entity_poly.pdbx_seq_one_letter_code
_entity_poly.pdbx_strand_id
1 'polypeptide(L)'
;MEKERYIQSESEENQETKEEQVTAAIQQLGQTNIPQMTPDTNIHCLTIVGQIEGHIQLPPQNKATKYEHVIPQIVAIEQNQNIEGLLVILNTVGGDVEAGLAIAEMLASLSKPTVSIVLGGGHSIG
;
A
#
# COMPACT_ATOMS: atom_id res chain seq x y z
N MET A 1 -32.20 -18.64 34.13
CA MET A 1 -31.67 -18.90 32.78
C MET A 1 -32.50 -18.05 31.84
N GLU A 2 -32.19 -16.76 31.73
CA GLU A 2 -32.87 -15.80 30.83
C GLU A 2 -32.15 -14.45 30.94
N LYS A 3 -31.10 -14.25 30.13
CA LYS A 3 -30.44 -12.95 29.95
C LYS A 3 -29.55 -13.01 28.70
N GLU A 4 -30.15 -13.05 27.51
CA GLU A 4 -29.36 -13.17 26.28
C GLU A 4 -30.09 -12.73 24.99
N ARG A 5 -30.88 -11.64 25.02
CA ARG A 5 -31.45 -11.05 23.79
C ARG A 5 -31.54 -9.53 23.81
N TYR A 6 -30.40 -8.86 23.88
CA TYR A 6 -30.23 -7.50 23.38
C TYR A 6 -28.78 -7.39 22.89
N ILE A 7 -28.56 -6.62 21.81
CA ILE A 7 -27.32 -6.44 21.03
C ILE A 7 -27.32 -7.24 19.71
N GLN A 8 -28.09 -6.77 18.73
CA GLN A 8 -27.72 -6.90 17.31
C GLN A 8 -28.55 -5.93 16.44
N SER A 9 -28.16 -4.65 16.36
CA SER A 9 -28.64 -3.72 15.33
C SER A 9 -27.89 -2.36 15.29
N GLU A 10 -26.56 -2.33 15.45
CA GLU A 10 -25.80 -1.05 15.42
C GLU A 10 -24.54 -1.08 14.54
N SER A 11 -24.36 -2.10 13.70
CA SER A 11 -23.12 -2.29 12.95
C SER A 11 -23.17 -1.89 11.47
N GLU A 12 -24.36 -1.72 10.88
CA GLU A 12 -24.51 -1.53 9.43
C GLU A 12 -24.68 -0.06 9.01
N GLU A 13 -25.25 0.79 9.86
CA GLU A 13 -25.53 2.21 9.53
C GLU A 13 -24.27 3.13 9.53
N ASN A 14 -23.17 2.67 10.14
CA ASN A 14 -21.98 3.48 10.34
C ASN A 14 -20.91 3.33 9.22
N GLN A 15 -21.12 2.42 8.27
CA GLN A 15 -20.21 2.23 7.13
C GLN A 15 -20.61 3.12 5.93
N GLU A 16 -21.89 3.16 5.58
CA GLU A 16 -22.41 4.01 4.48
C GLU A 16 -22.12 5.50 4.73
N THR A 17 -22.35 5.98 5.96
CA THR A 17 -22.13 7.38 6.33
C THR A 17 -20.66 7.80 6.20
N LYS A 18 -19.72 6.86 6.36
CA LYS A 18 -18.28 7.14 6.31
C LYS A 18 -17.76 7.15 4.88
N GLU A 19 -18.28 6.28 4.02
CA GLU A 19 -17.98 6.28 2.59
C GLU A 19 -18.51 7.54 1.90
N GLU A 20 -19.72 8.00 2.24
CA GLU A 20 -20.29 9.24 1.72
C GLU A 20 -19.44 10.47 2.10
N GLN A 21 -18.97 10.54 3.35
CA GLN A 21 -18.11 11.63 3.82
C GLN A 21 -16.74 11.66 3.13
N VAL A 22 -16.15 10.50 2.87
CA VAL A 22 -14.88 10.39 2.13
C VAL A 22 -15.09 10.79 0.67
N THR A 23 -16.19 10.36 0.05
CA THR A 23 -16.52 10.69 -1.34
C THR A 23 -16.78 12.19 -1.53
N ALA A 24 -17.45 12.83 -0.56
CA ALA A 24 -17.68 14.28 -0.54
C ALA A 24 -16.39 15.09 -0.36
N ALA A 25 -15.46 14.62 0.49
CA ALA A 25 -14.16 15.26 0.67
C ALA A 25 -13.28 15.17 -0.60
N ILE A 26 -13.39 14.07 -1.36
CA ILE A 26 -12.67 13.87 -2.64
C ILE A 26 -13.20 14.81 -3.73
N GLN A 27 -14.52 15.06 -3.80
CA GLN A 27 -15.10 15.99 -4.77
C GLN A 27 -14.64 17.44 -4.55
N GLN A 28 -14.46 17.88 -3.29
CA GLN A 28 -13.97 19.22 -2.98
C GLN A 28 -12.51 19.45 -3.37
N LEU A 29 -11.72 18.39 -3.55
CA LEU A 29 -10.31 18.46 -3.95
C LEU A 29 -10.11 18.49 -5.48
N GLY A 30 -11.19 18.58 -6.27
CA GLY A 30 -11.12 18.71 -7.73
C GLY A 30 -10.65 17.45 -8.46
N GLN A 31 -10.61 16.30 -7.79
CA GLN A 31 -10.28 15.02 -8.43
C GLN A 31 -11.49 14.51 -9.21
N THR A 32 -11.44 14.65 -10.54
CA THR A 32 -12.40 14.06 -11.46
C THR A 32 -12.35 12.54 -11.35
N ASN A 33 -13.39 11.96 -10.75
CA ASN A 33 -13.77 10.56 -10.85
C ASN A 33 -12.59 9.59 -10.75
N ILE A 34 -12.01 9.46 -9.54
CA ILE A 34 -11.14 8.33 -9.24
C ILE A 34 -11.95 7.07 -9.56
N PRO A 35 -11.49 6.19 -10.46
CA PRO A 35 -12.17 4.92 -10.69
C PRO A 35 -12.31 4.26 -9.33
N GLN A 36 -13.55 4.04 -8.87
CA GLN A 36 -13.75 3.22 -7.69
C GLN A 36 -13.16 1.86 -8.05
N MET A 37 -12.10 1.47 -7.33
CA MET A 37 -11.48 0.16 -7.48
C MET A 37 -12.60 -0.85 -7.34
N THR A 38 -13.03 -1.42 -8.46
CA THR A 38 -13.99 -2.52 -8.44
C THR A 38 -13.38 -3.61 -7.56
N PRO A 39 -14.16 -4.35 -6.76
CA PRO A 39 -13.63 -5.44 -5.95
C PRO A 39 -12.74 -6.44 -6.73
N ASP A 40 -12.90 -6.48 -8.05
CA ASP A 40 -12.21 -7.35 -9.00
C ASP A 40 -10.94 -6.77 -9.64
N THR A 41 -10.29 -5.74 -9.08
CA THR A 41 -8.96 -5.35 -9.61
C THR A 41 -7.92 -6.41 -9.23
N ASN A 42 -7.42 -7.12 -10.23
CA ASN A 42 -6.36 -8.12 -10.16
C ASN A 42 -4.95 -7.51 -10.05
N ILE A 43 -4.80 -6.19 -10.10
CA ILE A 43 -3.48 -5.51 -9.99
C ILE A 43 -3.34 -4.90 -8.60
N HIS A 44 -2.30 -5.29 -7.88
CA HIS A 44 -1.95 -4.67 -6.61
C HIS A 44 -1.02 -3.48 -6.82
N CYS A 45 -1.20 -2.41 -6.04
CA CYS A 45 -0.32 -1.24 -6.07
C CYS A 45 0.46 -1.13 -4.77
N LEU A 46 1.79 -1.27 -4.85
CA LEU A 46 2.72 -1.12 -3.73
C LEU A 46 3.43 0.23 -3.85
N THR A 47 3.32 1.08 -2.81
CA THR A 47 3.99 2.38 -2.78
C THR A 47 5.16 2.37 -1.81
N ILE A 48 6.36 2.67 -2.31
CA ILE A 48 7.58 2.90 -1.53
C ILE A 48 7.81 4.41 -1.52
N VAL A 49 7.71 5.01 -0.33
CA VAL A 49 7.79 6.46 -0.15
C VAL A 49 8.80 6.89 0.91
N GLY A 50 9.51 7.97 0.63
CA GLY A 50 10.50 8.52 1.54
C GLY A 50 11.76 7.67 1.61
N GLN A 51 12.44 7.69 2.75
CA GLN A 51 13.71 6.99 2.91
C GLN A 51 13.49 5.51 3.24
N ILE A 52 14.21 4.60 2.58
CA ILE A 52 14.17 3.17 2.93
C ILE A 52 15.01 2.99 4.20
N GLU A 53 14.37 2.57 5.29
CA GLU A 53 15.10 2.28 6.53
C GLU A 53 15.75 0.89 6.46
N GLY A 54 16.90 0.75 7.13
CA GLY A 54 17.60 -0.52 7.32
C GLY A 54 17.61 -0.91 8.79
N HIS A 55 18.76 -1.34 9.30
CA HIS A 55 18.91 -1.73 10.70
C HIS A 55 18.67 -0.59 11.71
N ILE A 56 18.87 0.66 11.28
CA ILE A 56 18.64 1.84 12.12
C ILE A 56 17.26 2.41 11.81
N GLN A 57 16.41 2.41 12.82
CA GLN A 57 15.10 3.05 12.72
C GLN A 57 15.26 4.57 12.62
N LEU A 58 14.60 5.16 11.62
CA LEU A 58 14.58 6.61 11.44
C LEU A 58 13.65 7.29 12.46
N PRO A 59 13.89 8.58 12.80
CA PRO A 59 12.97 9.34 13.61
C PRO A 59 11.56 9.35 13.02
N PRO A 60 10.50 9.32 13.85
CA PRO A 60 9.11 9.22 13.40
C PRO A 60 8.63 10.41 12.55
N GLN A 61 9.36 11.53 12.57
CA GLN A 61 9.11 12.70 11.74
C GLN A 61 9.50 12.48 10.27
N ASN A 62 10.35 11.49 9.99
CA ASN A 62 10.79 11.19 8.63
C ASN A 62 9.72 10.34 7.93
N LYS A 63 9.42 10.71 6.67
CA LYS A 63 8.73 9.77 5.77
C LYS A 63 9.71 8.65 5.47
N ALA A 64 9.41 7.45 5.96
CA ALA A 64 10.24 6.27 5.75
C ALA A 64 9.39 5.08 5.35
N THR A 65 9.99 4.21 4.53
CA THR A 65 9.42 2.90 4.20
C THR A 65 10.22 1.83 4.92
N LYS A 66 9.50 1.00 5.69
CA LYS A 66 10.08 -0.11 6.45
C LYS A 66 10.23 -1.33 5.57
N TYR A 67 11.47 -1.72 5.26
CA TYR A 67 11.73 -2.90 4.43
C TYR A 67 11.16 -4.18 5.06
N GLU A 68 11.19 -4.26 6.39
CA GLU A 68 10.59 -5.36 7.18
C GLU A 68 9.08 -5.51 6.96
N HIS A 69 8.39 -4.44 6.55
CA HIS A 69 6.97 -4.50 6.22
C HIS A 69 6.75 -4.75 4.72
N VAL A 70 7.60 -4.19 3.87
CA VAL A 70 7.49 -4.34 2.42
C VAL A 70 7.78 -5.76 1.96
N ILE A 71 8.81 -6.43 2.51
CA ILE A 71 9.16 -7.79 2.09
C ILE A 71 8.00 -8.78 2.35
N PRO A 72 7.38 -8.84 3.54
CA PRO A 72 6.21 -9.69 3.76
C PRO A 72 5.02 -9.36 2.84
N GLN A 73 4.82 -8.08 2.51
CA GLN A 73 3.77 -7.68 1.56
C GLN A 73 4.05 -8.23 0.15
N ILE A 74 5.28 -8.15 -0.33
CA ILE A 74 5.69 -8.73 -1.62
C ILE A 74 5.47 -10.24 -1.64
N VAL A 75 5.79 -10.95 -0.55
CA VAL A 75 5.52 -12.39 -0.41
C VAL A 75 4.02 -12.69 -0.46
N ALA A 76 3.20 -11.90 0.26
CA ALA A 76 1.74 -12.06 0.23
C ALA A 76 1.17 -11.81 -1.17
N ILE A 77 1.73 -10.83 -1.89
CA ILE A 77 1.37 -10.55 -3.28
C ILE A 77 1.68 -11.74 -4.16
N GLU A 78 2.88 -12.32 -4.09
CA GLU A 78 3.26 -13.50 -4.88
C GLU A 78 2.33 -14.69 -4.64
N GLN A 79 1.99 -14.97 -3.38
CA GLN A 79 1.18 -16.14 -3.00
C GLN A 79 -0.32 -15.98 -3.31
N ASN A 80 -0.83 -14.75 -3.40
CA ASN A 80 -2.27 -14.51 -3.57
C ASN A 80 -2.72 -14.70 -5.02
N GLN A 81 -3.46 -15.77 -5.31
CA GLN A 81 -3.94 -16.08 -6.66
C GLN A 81 -4.88 -15.04 -7.29
N ASN A 82 -5.53 -14.19 -6.48
CA ASN A 82 -6.40 -13.12 -6.99
C ASN A 82 -5.60 -11.92 -7.51
N ILE A 83 -4.31 -11.83 -7.17
CA ILE A 83 -3.42 -10.79 -7.68
C ILE A 83 -2.69 -11.36 -8.90
N GLU A 84 -2.96 -10.80 -10.07
CA GLU A 84 -2.34 -11.18 -11.34
C GLU A 84 -1.17 -10.27 -11.72
N GLY A 85 -0.99 -9.13 -11.07
CA GLY A 85 0.11 -8.22 -11.36
C GLY A 85 0.40 -7.22 -10.24
N LEU A 86 1.57 -6.60 -10.30
CA LEU A 86 2.06 -5.63 -9.33
C LEU A 86 2.49 -4.33 -10.01
N LEU A 87 1.93 -3.22 -9.55
CA LEU A 87 2.42 -1.87 -9.84
C LEU A 87 3.20 -1.37 -8.63
N VAL A 88 4.46 -1.01 -8.82
CA VAL A 88 5.31 -0.42 -7.78
C VAL A 88 5.47 1.06 -8.06
N ILE A 89 5.16 1.90 -7.08
CA ILE A 89 5.41 3.34 -7.13
C ILE A 89 6.61 3.63 -6.21
N LEU A 90 7.71 4.06 -6.81
CA LEU A 90 8.94 4.40 -6.09
C LEU A 90 9.08 5.93 -6.01
N ASN A 91 8.78 6.49 -4.85
CA ASN A 91 8.99 7.90 -4.52
C ASN A 91 9.96 8.00 -3.34
N THR A 92 11.21 7.64 -3.60
CA THR A 92 12.24 7.58 -2.57
C THR A 92 13.28 8.69 -2.76
N VAL A 93 13.91 9.08 -1.65
CA VAL A 93 15.10 9.94 -1.62
C VAL A 93 16.38 9.12 -1.42
N GLY A 94 16.29 7.79 -1.49
CA GLY A 94 17.35 6.84 -1.17
C GLY A 94 17.10 6.15 0.17
N GLY A 95 18.14 5.58 0.78
CA GLY A 95 18.03 4.90 2.06
C GLY A 95 19.16 3.94 2.32
N ASP A 96 18.87 2.93 3.13
CA ASP A 96 19.77 1.82 3.37
C ASP A 96 19.96 0.99 2.10
N VAL A 97 21.22 0.73 1.74
CA VAL A 97 21.58 0.03 0.51
C VAL A 97 21.14 -1.44 0.56
N GLU A 98 21.33 -2.11 1.70
CA GLU A 98 21.02 -3.54 1.85
C GLU A 98 19.50 -3.76 1.78
N ALA A 99 18.74 -2.91 2.47
CA ALA A 99 17.27 -2.94 2.45
C ALA A 99 16.71 -2.66 1.05
N GLY A 100 17.26 -1.66 0.36
CA GLY A 100 16.87 -1.34 -1.02
C GLY A 100 17.17 -2.49 -1.99
N LEU A 101 18.37 -3.09 -1.91
CA LEU A 101 18.75 -4.25 -2.72
C LEU A 101 17.87 -5.47 -2.43
N ALA A 102 17.53 -5.73 -1.16
CA ALA A 102 16.65 -6.83 -0.80
C ALA A 102 15.24 -6.65 -1.41
N ILE A 103 14.69 -5.44 -1.37
CA ILE A 103 13.41 -5.14 -2.03
C ILE A 103 13.53 -5.31 -3.55
N ALA A 104 14.59 -4.81 -4.17
CA ALA A 104 14.81 -4.92 -5.61
C ALA A 104 14.90 -6.38 -6.07
N GLU A 105 15.65 -7.22 -5.34
CA GLU A 105 15.78 -8.65 -5.63
C GLU A 105 14.43 -9.37 -5.47
N MET A 106 13.69 -9.08 -4.39
CA MET A 106 12.36 -9.64 -4.19
C MET A 106 11.42 -9.28 -5.34
N LEU A 107 11.38 -8.02 -5.76
CA LEU A 107 10.55 -7.57 -6.90
C LEU A 107 10.99 -8.23 -8.23
N ALA A 108 12.29 -8.37 -8.46
CA ALA A 108 12.83 -9.01 -9.66
C ALA A 108 12.55 -10.53 -9.71
N SER A 109 12.39 -11.16 -8.55
CA SER A 109 12.13 -12.60 -8.41
C SER A 109 10.65 -12.98 -8.56
N LEU A 110 9.74 -12.02 -8.60
CA LEU A 110 8.30 -12.28 -8.70
C LEU A 110 7.95 -12.98 -10.01
N SER A 111 7.08 -13.99 -9.93
CA SER A 111 6.56 -14.64 -11.14
C SER A 111 5.47 -13.78 -11.81
N LYS A 112 4.88 -12.85 -11.07
CA LYS A 112 3.80 -11.96 -11.53
C LYS A 112 4.35 -10.76 -12.29
N PRO A 113 3.70 -10.35 -13.40
CA PRO A 113 4.02 -9.13 -14.12
C PRO A 113 4.14 -7.94 -13.19
N THR A 114 5.32 -7.32 -13.16
CA THR A 114 5.64 -6.20 -12.27
C THR A 114 6.07 -4.99 -13.09
N VAL A 115 5.44 -3.85 -12.85
CA VAL A 115 5.80 -2.55 -13.45
C VAL A 115 6.20 -1.61 -12.33
N SER A 116 7.35 -0.96 -12.47
CA SER A 116 7.81 0.05 -11.51
C SER A 116 7.79 1.45 -12.13
N ILE A 117 7.20 2.42 -11.43
CA ILE A 117 7.20 3.84 -11.79
C ILE A 117 8.01 4.59 -10.75
N VAL A 118 9.07 5.27 -11.19
CA VAL A 118 9.89 6.12 -10.34
C VAL A 118 9.38 7.55 -10.42
N LEU A 119 8.89 8.08 -9.30
CA LEU A 119 8.37 9.43 -9.16
C LEU A 119 9.35 10.28 -8.34
N GLY A 120 10.21 11.05 -9.01
CA GLY A 120 11.16 11.97 -8.37
C GLY A 120 12.51 12.04 -9.08
N GLY A 121 13.39 12.94 -8.62
CA GLY A 121 14.78 12.96 -9.08
C GLY A 121 15.48 11.70 -8.58
N GLY A 122 15.97 10.87 -9.51
CA GLY A 122 16.59 9.57 -9.22
C GLY A 122 17.80 9.71 -8.30
N HIS A 123 17.59 9.51 -7.00
CA HIS A 123 18.66 9.44 -6.03
C HIS A 123 19.03 7.96 -5.81
N SER A 124 20.22 7.62 -6.28
CA SER A 124 21.12 6.50 -5.94
C SER A 124 20.61 5.04 -5.81
N ILE A 125 19.33 4.72 -6.05
CA ILE A 125 18.82 3.32 -5.93
C ILE A 125 17.81 2.90 -7.01
N GLY A 126 17.71 3.68 -8.09
CA GLY A 126 16.94 3.31 -9.28
C GLY A 126 17.67 2.29 -10.14
#